data_AF-A0A920PDS9-F1
#
_entry.id   AF-A0A920PDS9-F1
#
_cell.length_a   1.000
_cell.length_b   1.000
_cell.length_c   1.000
_cell.angle_alpha   90.00
_cell.angle_beta   90.00
_cell.angle_gamma   90.00
#
_symmetry.space_group_name_H-M   'P 1'
#
loop_
_entity.id
_entity.type
_entity.pdbx_description
1 polymer ?
#
loop_
_entity_poly.entity_id
_entity_poly.type
_entity_poly.pdbx_seq_one_letter_code
_entity_poly.pdbx_strand_id
1 'polypeptide(L)' 'MSVESAEMTKHAINAFLAMSVTFANEIASICEMYGADAKEVERGFKTETRIGPGAYLSPGGPLLVEPWLVILIF' A
#
# COMPACT_ATOMS: atom_id res chain seq x y z
N MET A 1 9.59 -15.76 -19.52
CA MET A 1 10.32 -14.55 -19.07
C MET A 1 11.80 -14.88 -19.05
N SER A 2 12.69 -13.90 -19.26
CA SER A 2 14.13 -14.09 -19.02
C SER A 2 14.44 -14.07 -17.51
N VAL A 3 15.65 -14.47 -17.11
CA VAL A 3 16.05 -14.46 -15.69
C VAL A 3 16.04 -13.04 -15.13
N GLU A 4 16.59 -12.09 -15.88
CA GLU A 4 16.64 -10.67 -15.52
C GLU A 4 15.22 -10.10 -15.37
N SER A 5 14.32 -10.48 -16.27
CA SER A 5 12.92 -10.08 -16.19
C SER A 5 12.24 -10.67 -14.95
N ALA A 6 12.58 -11.89 -14.54
CA ALA A 6 12.02 -12.56 -13.37
C ALA A 6 12.43 -11.87 -12.07
N GLU A 7 13.73 -11.58 -11.93
CA GLU A 7 14.29 -10.86 -10.77
C GLU A 7 13.68 -9.46 -10.65
N MET A 8 13.64 -8.71 -11.76
CA MET A 8 13.03 -7.37 -11.77
C MET A 8 11.54 -7.41 -11.46
N THR A 9 10.81 -8.44 -11.92
CA THR A 9 9.38 -8.60 -11.60
C THR A 9 9.17 -8.75 -10.09
N LYS A 10 9.98 -9.57 -9.41
CA LYS A 10 9.88 -9.75 -7.95
C LYS A 10 10.16 -8.44 -7.20
N HIS A 11 11.21 -7.71 -7.60
CA HIS A 11 11.52 -6.41 -6.99
C HIS A 11 10.42 -5.37 -7.23
N ALA A 12 9.90 -5.27 -8.45
CA ALA A 12 8.82 -4.34 -8.79
C ALA A 12 7.53 -4.63 -8.01
N ILE A 13 7.16 -5.91 -7.87
CA ILE A 13 5.99 -6.31 -7.08
C ILE A 13 6.18 -5.93 -5.60
N ASN A 14 7.32 -6.25 -5.01
CA ASN A 14 7.60 -5.90 -3.61
C ASN A 14 7.55 -4.39 -3.38
N ALA A 15 8.18 -3.60 -4.26
CA ALA A 15 8.17 -2.14 -4.19
C ALA A 15 6.74 -1.57 -4.34
N PHE A 16 5.94 -2.12 -5.24
CA PHE A 16 4.55 -1.69 -5.42
C PHE A 16 3.67 -1.98 -4.19
N LEU A 17 3.82 -3.16 -3.59
CA LEU A 17 3.10 -3.54 -2.37
C LEU A 17 3.50 -2.64 -1.20
N ALA A 18 4.80 -2.37 -1.04
CA ALA A 18 5.32 -1.44 -0.05
C ALA A 18 4.72 -0.04 -0.21
N MET A 19 4.76 0.50 -1.42
CA MET A 19 4.19 1.81 -1.75
C MET A 19 2.69 1.88 -1.49
N SER A 20 1.94 0.80 -1.76
CA SER A 20 0.49 0.75 -1.55
C SER A 20 0.13 0.87 -0.06
N VAL A 21 0.88 0.20 0.82
CA VAL A 21 0.68 0.28 2.26
C VAL A 21 1.10 1.64 2.80
N THR A 22 2.23 2.19 2.36
CA THR A 22 2.65 3.55 2.74
C THR A 22 1.61 4.58 2.31
N PHE A 23 1.10 4.48 1.08
CA PHE A 23 0.03 5.35 0.60
C PHE A 23 -1.23 5.26 1.49
N ALA A 24 -1.64 4.05 1.88
CA ALA A 24 -2.78 3.87 2.77
C ALA A 24 -2.57 4.52 4.16
N ASN A 25 -1.36 4.44 4.71
CA ASN A 25 -1.02 5.10 5.98
C ASN A 25 -1.08 6.63 5.90
N GLU A 26 -0.58 7.21 4.81
CA GLU A 26 -0.67 8.66 4.57
C GLU A 26 -2.12 9.12 4.45
N ILE A 27 -2.95 8.37 3.70
CA ILE A 27 -4.38 8.65 3.60
C ILE A 27 -5.07 8.55 4.96
N ALA A 28 -4.72 7.56 5.78
CA ALA A 28 -5.27 7.44 7.14
C ALA A 28 -4.90 8.64 8.02
N SER A 29 -3.63 9.09 7.97
CA SER A 29 -3.17 10.29 8.69
C SER A 29 -3.90 11.55 8.24
N ILE A 30 -4.16 11.68 6.93
CA ILE A 30 -4.99 12.77 6.38
C ILE A 30 -6.43 12.66 6.90
N CYS A 31 -7.01 11.46 6.92
CA CYS A 31 -8.36 11.25 7.43
C CYS A 31 -8.49 11.68 8.91
N GLU A 32 -7.49 11.37 9.75
CA GLU A 32 -7.44 11.81 11.14
C GLU A 32 -7.45 13.34 11.28
N MET A 33 -6.68 14.05 10.44
CA MET A 33 -6.63 15.52 10.46
C MET A 33 -7.98 16.18 10.12
N TYR A 34 -8.80 15.54 9.27
CA TYR A 34 -10.07 16.09 8.81
C TYR A 34 -11.31 15.42 9.43
N GLY A 35 -11.12 14.48 10.38
CA GLY A 35 -12.20 13.76 11.04
C GLY A 35 -12.96 12.78 10.13
N ALA A 36 -12.31 12.26 9.09
CA ALA A 36 -12.87 11.24 8.20
C ALA A 36 -12.56 9.82 8.71
N ASP A 37 -13.41 8.84 8.36
CA ASP A 37 -13.14 7.43 8.66
C ASP A 37 -12.28 6.80 7.55
N ALA A 38 -11.02 6.51 7.88
CA ALA A 38 -10.07 5.88 6.95
C ALA A 38 -10.55 4.53 6.40
N LYS A 39 -11.36 3.76 7.15
CA LYS A 39 -11.92 2.48 6.67
C LYS A 39 -13.01 2.68 5.63
N GLU A 40 -13.80 3.74 5.76
CA GLU A 40 -14.78 4.10 4.74
C GLU A 40 -14.09 4.54 3.45
N VAL A 41 -13.02 5.33 3.58
CA VAL A 41 -12.19 5.76 2.44
C VAL A 41 -11.52 4.54 1.77
N GLU A 42 -10.92 3.63 2.53
CA GLU A 42 -10.35 2.37 2.02
C GLU A 42 -11.39 1.56 1.25
N ARG A 43 -12.59 1.39 1.81
CA ARG A 43 -13.68 0.67 1.15
C ARG A 43 -14.08 1.34 -0.16
N GLY A 44 -14.14 2.67 -0.19
CA GLY A 44 -14.41 3.45 -1.41
C GLY A 44 -13.32 3.26 -2.48
N PHE A 45 -12.05 3.18 -2.10
CA PHE A 45 -10.97 2.86 -3.03
C PHE A 45 -11.13 1.46 -3.63
N LYS A 46 -11.49 0.48 -2.80
CA LYS A 46 -11.63 -0.93 -3.20
C LYS A 46 -12.82 -1.20 -4.15
N THR A 47 -13.78 -0.28 -4.27
CA THR A 47 -14.86 -0.39 -5.28
C THR A 47 -14.42 0.07 -6.67
N GLU A 48 -13.35 0.86 -6.79
CA GLU A 48 -12.81 1.28 -8.07
C GLU A 48 -12.19 0.07 -8.79
N THR A 49 -12.70 -0.22 -9.98
CA THR A 49 -12.34 -1.38 -10.80
C THR A 49 -10.85 -1.55 -11.08
N ARG A 50 -10.11 -0.43 -11.20
CA ARG A 50 -8.66 -0.45 -11.47
C ARG A 50 -7.81 -0.76 -10.24
N ILE A 51 -8.38 -0.59 -9.05
CA ILE A 51 -7.74 -0.89 -7.75
C ILE A 51 -8.19 -2.28 -7.31
N GLY A 52 -9.50 -2.47 -7.28
CA GLY A 52 -10.17 -3.73 -6.99
C GLY A 52 -10.24 -4.06 -5.49
N PRO A 53 -11.06 -5.06 -5.14
CA PRO A 53 -11.34 -5.42 -3.75
C PRO A 53 -10.14 -6.04 -3.01
N GLY A 54 -9.18 -6.60 -3.75
CA GLY A 54 -7.98 -7.26 -3.22
C GLY A 54 -6.77 -6.35 -3.02
N ALA A 55 -6.92 -5.03 -3.24
CA ALA A 55 -5.79 -4.10 -3.11
C ALA A 55 -5.24 -4.05 -1.67
N TYR A 56 -3.91 -3.99 -1.57
CA TYR A 56 -3.17 -3.83 -0.31
C TYR A 56 -3.23 -2.37 0.16
N LEU A 57 -4.42 -1.95 0.60
CA LEU A 57 -4.74 -0.58 1.04
C LEU A 57 -5.19 -0.52 2.51
N SER A 58 -4.99 -1.59 3.27
CA SER A 58 -5.29 -1.56 4.70
C SER A 58 -4.12 -0.88 5.42
N PRO A 59 -4.37 0.21 6.18
CA PRO A 59 -3.31 0.89 6.91
C PRO A 59 -2.61 -0.08 7.87
N GLY A 60 -1.28 -0.06 7.84
CA GLY A 60 -0.47 -0.80 8.80
C GLY A 60 -0.33 -0.05 10.11
N GLY A 61 0.02 -0.76 11.18
CA GLY A 61 0.36 -0.12 12.45
C GLY A 61 1.54 0.87 12.30
N PRO A 62 1.78 1.73 13.31
CA PRO A 62 2.75 2.83 13.26
C PRO A 62 4.20 2.43 12.98
N LEU A 63 4.53 1.14 12.91
CA LEU A 63 5.86 0.62 12.58
C LEU A 63 6.15 0.55 11.07
N LEU A 64 5.16 0.80 10.20
CA LEU A 64 5.35 0.83 8.74
C LEU A 64 5.52 2.24 8.15
N VAL A 65 5.71 3.25 9.02
CA VAL A 65 5.97 4.64 8.60
C VAL A 65 7.42 4.89 8.19
N GLU A 66 8.33 3.95 8.46
CA GLU A 66 9.73 4.03 8.05
C GLU A 66 9.90 3.38 6.66
N PRO A 67 10.12 4.18 5.59
CA PRO A 67 10.16 3.68 4.21
C PRO A 67 11.19 2.58 3.97
N TRP A 68 12.26 2.56 4.76
CA TRP A 68 13.36 1.60 4.65
C TRP A 68 13.02 0.22 5.21
N LEU A 69 12.13 0.12 6.20
CA LEU A 69 11.72 -1.17 6.79
C LEU A 69 10.78 -1.95 5.86
N VAL A 70 10.00 -1.24 5.03
CA VAL A 70 9.07 -1.88 4.09
C VAL A 70 9.80 -2.60 2.94
N ILE A 71 11.02 -2.16 2.60
CA ILE A 71 11.89 -2.82 1.63
C ILE A 71 12.56 -4.08 2.21
N LEU A 72 12.75 -4.15 3.54
CA LEU A 72 13.45 -5.26 4.21
C LEU A 72 12.56 -6.46 4.54
N ILE A 73 11.23 -6.35 4.40
CA ILE A 73 10.27 -7.40 4.79
C ILE A 73 9.88 -8.34 3.61
N PHE A 74 10.35 -8.11 2.38
CA PHE A 74 9.90 -8.88 1.19
C PHE A 74 10.96 -9.32 0.18
#